data_AF-F4P302-F1
#
_entry.id   AF-F4P302-F1
#
_cell.length_a   1.000
_cell.length_b   1.000
_cell.length_c   1.000
_cell.angle_alpha   90.00
_cell.angle_beta   90.00
_cell.angle_gamma   90.00
#
_symmetry.space_group_name_H-M   'P 1'
#
loop_
_entity.id
_entity.type
_entity.pdbx_description
1 polymer ?
#
loop_
_entity_poly.entity_id
_entity_poly.type
_entity_poly.pdbx_seq_one_letter_code
_entity_poly.pdbx_strand_id
1 'polypeptide(L)'
;MPLAGASRFKAFVNKIKNTNRVISALKTRPYLQDQAPSPETISQWYDPLKGRDSIVVAGMKITANVPSVNLDNIQSLLSIKCNRNRVTMVLTEPLPNTNWKVQKTLLVIGSQHGCGTGNSAEQALLLATDWKLDAQRKIVVFTTTNPKKAGVTGSFEILALPGVESSQGGGITADDISNGQASTHLLQKRGRVSKPNAKTVGIALNLDLKASPSIEIKPSDAGGVFRVGCNPCGIKARTKLVFRATGRLFKKPKYSLTWEGDIDMYAMLSFDIGVKLDKRLVTIPIFEYPLTPIYIPGVLSIGPELVFEFTMDATILAEVRSKANLTMSYSNFETSIASNEKNTYRGFNPVYTSNVEADKLIAETRLEFALKPKLRLAAEVFKFDLLETSLSIANKVGINFDIQKDISNLENIKRLDSGPASFDVNLSVDVGMSLDGEIFGFSKVLYNIFTKTIFERRYTINKNKTLATTGP
;
A
#
# COMPACT_ATOMS: atom_id res chain seq x y z
N MET A 1 25.08 4.23 16.20
CA MET A 1 23.71 4.78 16.28
C MET A 1 22.73 3.65 16.02
N PRO A 2 21.87 3.26 16.98
CA PRO A 2 20.84 2.26 16.71
C PRO A 2 19.81 2.85 15.74
N LEU A 3 19.47 2.06 14.72
CA LEU A 3 18.65 2.38 13.56
C LEU A 3 17.32 3.07 13.95
N ALA A 4 17.19 4.35 13.62
CA ALA A 4 15.92 5.07 13.72
C ALA A 4 14.76 4.33 12.98
N GLY A 5 15.07 3.59 11.91
CA GLY A 5 14.13 2.75 11.15
C GLY A 5 13.50 1.62 11.97
N ALA A 6 14.28 0.88 12.78
CA ALA A 6 13.73 -0.23 13.57
C ALA A 6 12.69 0.22 14.61
N SER A 7 12.80 1.45 15.11
CA SER A 7 11.81 2.05 16.01
C SER A 7 10.52 2.46 15.28
N ARG A 8 10.65 2.96 14.04
CA ARG A 8 9.52 3.38 13.20
C ARG A 8 8.73 2.19 12.69
N PHE A 9 9.40 1.12 12.25
CA PHE A 9 8.75 -0.13 11.87
C PHE A 9 7.90 -0.70 13.01
N LYS A 10 8.49 -0.84 14.20
CA LYS A 10 7.75 -1.36 15.36
C LYS A 10 6.59 -0.45 15.74
N ALA A 11 6.76 0.86 15.69
CA ALA A 11 5.67 1.81 15.95
C ALA A 11 4.54 1.66 14.92
N PHE A 12 4.86 1.47 13.63
CA PHE A 12 3.86 1.30 12.58
C PHE A 12 3.19 -0.08 12.62
N VAL A 13 3.93 -1.18 12.88
CA VAL A 13 3.35 -2.50 13.17
C VAL A 13 2.47 -2.47 14.42
N ASN A 14 2.89 -1.75 15.47
CA ASN A 14 2.07 -1.57 16.65
C ASN A 14 0.84 -0.71 16.35
N LYS A 15 0.95 0.33 15.50
CA LYS A 15 -0.21 1.08 14.98
C LYS A 15 -1.16 0.12 14.27
N ILE A 16 -0.68 -0.77 13.40
CA ILE A 16 -1.50 -1.80 12.74
C ILE A 16 -2.19 -2.72 13.76
N LYS A 17 -1.47 -3.20 14.78
CA LYS A 17 -2.01 -4.03 15.86
C LYS A 17 -3.02 -3.29 16.74
N ASN A 18 -2.88 -1.97 16.89
CA ASN A 18 -3.60 -1.14 17.86
C ASN A 18 -4.67 -0.22 17.26
N THR A 19 -4.74 -0.02 15.94
CA THR A 19 -5.79 0.79 15.31
C THR A 19 -7.13 0.07 15.62
N ASN A 20 -7.89 0.65 16.54
CA ASN A 20 -8.86 0.04 17.48
C ASN A 20 -9.80 -1.03 16.88
N ARG A 21 -9.75 -2.32 17.29
CA ARG A 21 -10.76 -3.35 16.87
C ARG A 21 -10.91 -3.54 15.34
N VAL A 22 -10.13 -2.87 14.49
CA VAL A 22 -10.57 -2.39 13.16
C VAL A 22 -10.98 -3.47 12.16
N ILE A 23 -10.50 -4.70 12.32
CA ILE A 23 -11.18 -5.89 11.81
C ILE A 23 -10.87 -6.92 12.89
N SER A 24 -11.84 -7.56 13.54
CA SER A 24 -11.50 -8.62 14.51
C SER A 24 -10.48 -9.54 13.83
N ALA A 25 -9.36 -9.86 14.49
CA ALA A 25 -8.27 -10.63 13.88
C ALA A 25 -8.80 -11.70 12.92
N LEU A 26 -8.26 -11.76 11.71
CA LEU A 26 -8.88 -12.55 10.65
C LEU A 26 -9.12 -13.98 11.15
N LYS A 27 -10.34 -14.46 10.94
CA LYS A 27 -10.74 -15.78 11.44
C LYS A 27 -10.34 -16.83 10.42
N THR A 28 -9.93 -18.00 10.91
CA THR A 28 -9.66 -19.14 10.03
C THR A 28 -10.97 -19.60 9.40
N ARG A 29 -11.01 -19.71 8.07
CA ARG A 29 -12.10 -20.34 7.32
C ARG A 29 -11.81 -21.84 7.22
N PRO A 30 -12.70 -22.72 7.69
CA PRO A 30 -12.55 -24.15 7.50
C PRO A 30 -12.52 -24.49 6.01
N TYR A 31 -11.48 -25.18 5.56
CA TYR A 31 -11.40 -25.78 4.22
C TYR A 31 -12.16 -27.13 4.12
N LEU A 32 -12.79 -27.57 5.23
CA LEU A 32 -13.65 -28.78 5.40
C LEU A 32 -13.17 -30.10 4.77
N GLN A 33 -11.90 -30.20 4.37
CA GLN A 33 -11.30 -31.41 3.78
C GLN A 33 -10.23 -32.05 4.67
N ASP A 34 -9.93 -31.48 5.83
CA ASP A 34 -8.95 -32.06 6.75
C ASP A 34 -9.65 -32.99 7.74
N GLN A 35 -9.97 -34.20 7.28
CA GLN A 35 -10.47 -35.26 8.16
C GLN A 35 -9.35 -36.14 8.75
N ALA A 36 -8.11 -35.94 8.31
CA ALA A 36 -6.94 -36.71 8.77
C ALA A 36 -5.62 -35.95 8.54
N PRO A 37 -4.56 -36.30 9.29
CA PRO A 37 -3.22 -35.76 9.06
C PRO A 37 -2.69 -36.06 7.65
N SER A 38 -2.05 -35.07 7.03
CA SER A 38 -1.50 -35.15 5.67
C SER A 38 -0.13 -34.49 5.55
N PRO A 39 0.63 -34.77 4.47
CA PRO A 39 1.93 -34.11 4.23
C PRO A 39 1.83 -32.58 4.10
N GLU A 40 0.65 -32.07 3.74
CA GLU A 40 0.38 -30.66 3.55
C GLU A 40 -0.85 -30.23 4.35
N THR A 41 -0.78 -29.06 4.97
CA THR A 41 -1.89 -28.43 5.69
C THR A 41 -2.12 -27.03 5.16
N ILE A 42 -3.40 -26.65 5.08
CA ILE A 42 -3.84 -25.35 4.58
C ILE A 42 -4.59 -24.59 5.67
N SER A 43 -4.30 -23.30 5.81
CA SER A 43 -5.10 -22.35 6.57
C SER A 43 -5.52 -21.21 5.66
N GLN A 44 -6.81 -20.88 5.70
CA GLN A 44 -7.39 -19.75 4.98
C GLN A 44 -7.94 -18.76 5.99
N TRP A 45 -7.86 -17.47 5.68
CA TRP A 45 -8.39 -16.41 6.52
C TRP A 45 -9.28 -15.48 5.71
N TYR A 46 -10.39 -15.08 6.32
CA TYR A 46 -11.38 -14.19 5.74
C TYR A 46 -11.60 -12.99 6.66
N ASP A 47 -12.14 -11.91 6.11
CA ASP A 47 -12.53 -10.74 6.88
C ASP A 47 -13.82 -11.05 7.69
N PRO A 48 -13.74 -11.11 9.02
CA PRO A 48 -14.87 -11.44 9.87
C PRO A 48 -15.93 -10.33 10.00
N LEU A 49 -15.62 -9.07 9.68
CA LEU A 49 -16.63 -8.01 9.65
C LEU A 49 -17.62 -8.22 8.49
N LYS A 50 -17.14 -8.83 7.40
CA LYS A 50 -17.94 -9.20 6.23
C LYS A 50 -18.57 -10.60 6.34
N GLY A 51 -18.38 -11.29 7.48
CA GLY A 51 -18.95 -12.61 7.74
C GLY A 51 -18.25 -13.77 7.00
N ARG A 52 -18.74 -14.99 7.17
CA ARG A 52 -18.14 -16.22 6.61
C ARG A 52 -18.17 -16.27 5.08
N ASP A 53 -19.04 -15.50 4.45
CA ASP A 53 -19.17 -15.40 3.00
C ASP A 53 -18.16 -14.42 2.39
N SER A 54 -17.40 -13.71 3.23
CA SER A 54 -16.29 -12.86 2.80
C SER A 54 -15.24 -13.62 2.00
N ILE A 55 -14.61 -12.93 1.06
CA ILE A 55 -13.48 -13.42 0.27
C ILE A 55 -12.30 -13.82 1.18
N VAL A 56 -11.54 -14.82 0.75
CA VAL A 56 -10.29 -15.19 1.42
C VAL A 56 -9.26 -14.09 1.15
N VAL A 57 -8.85 -13.38 2.20
CA VAL A 57 -7.90 -12.26 2.12
C VAL A 57 -6.45 -12.72 2.31
N ALA A 58 -6.25 -13.89 2.91
CA ALA A 58 -4.94 -14.48 3.11
C ALA A 58 -5.00 -16.01 3.22
N GLY A 59 -3.89 -16.65 2.90
CA GLY A 59 -3.76 -18.09 2.88
C GLY A 59 -2.36 -18.56 3.22
N MET A 60 -2.27 -19.71 3.89
CA MET A 60 -1.01 -20.36 4.25
C MET A 60 -1.06 -21.85 3.91
N LYS A 61 0.02 -22.33 3.28
CA LYS A 61 0.30 -23.75 3.11
C LYS A 61 1.53 -24.13 3.93
N ILE A 62 1.44 -25.19 4.72
CA ILE A 62 2.54 -25.78 5.47
C ILE A 62 2.82 -27.17 4.91
N THR A 63 4.10 -27.47 4.69
CA THR A 63 4.60 -28.82 4.39
C THR A 63 5.68 -29.15 5.41
N ALA A 64 5.46 -30.14 6.26
CA ALA A 64 6.37 -30.52 7.33
C ALA A 64 6.97 -31.92 7.11
N ASN A 65 8.08 -32.21 7.80
CA ASN A 65 8.70 -33.54 7.84
C ASN A 65 7.86 -34.58 8.61
N VAL A 66 6.82 -34.13 9.31
CA VAL A 66 5.80 -34.96 9.95
C VAL A 66 4.44 -34.63 9.32
N PRO A 67 3.48 -35.56 9.32
CA PRO A 67 2.11 -35.26 8.94
C PRO A 67 1.55 -34.09 9.74
N SER A 68 0.66 -33.32 9.13
CA SER A 68 0.10 -32.10 9.69
C SER A 68 -1.41 -32.05 9.48
N VAL A 69 -2.11 -31.35 10.36
CA VAL A 69 -3.56 -31.15 10.27
C VAL A 69 -3.93 -29.79 10.84
N ASN A 70 -4.81 -29.06 10.14
CA ASN A 70 -5.43 -27.87 10.70
C ASN A 70 -6.73 -28.29 11.40
N LEU A 71 -6.76 -28.15 12.73
CA LEU A 71 -7.91 -28.62 13.50
C LEU A 71 -9.18 -27.82 13.18
N ASP A 72 -9.05 -26.54 12.80
CA ASP A 72 -10.18 -25.71 12.38
C ASP A 72 -10.83 -26.18 11.07
N ASN A 73 -10.15 -27.02 10.29
CA ASN A 73 -10.69 -27.58 9.05
C ASN A 73 -11.51 -28.86 9.29
N ILE A 74 -11.60 -29.36 10.52
CA ILE A 74 -12.43 -30.52 10.87
C ILE A 74 -13.89 -30.10 10.95
N GLN A 75 -14.74 -30.66 10.08
CA GLN A 75 -16.15 -30.27 9.96
C GLN A 75 -16.96 -30.45 11.25
N SER A 76 -16.69 -31.52 12.00
CA SER A 76 -17.39 -31.79 13.27
C SER A 76 -16.79 -31.04 14.46
N LEU A 77 -15.86 -30.10 14.25
CA LEU A 77 -15.24 -29.37 15.35
C LEU A 77 -16.24 -28.48 16.08
N LEU A 78 -16.41 -28.73 17.38
CA LEU A 78 -17.20 -27.88 18.27
C LEU A 78 -16.33 -26.89 19.05
N SER A 79 -15.23 -27.36 19.65
CA SER A 79 -14.31 -26.50 20.40
C SER A 79 -12.93 -27.12 20.57
N ILE A 80 -11.93 -26.28 20.81
CA ILE A 80 -10.57 -26.68 21.20
C ILE A 80 -10.24 -26.01 22.53
N LYS A 81 -9.69 -26.79 23.45
CA LYS A 81 -9.16 -26.30 24.73
C LYS A 81 -7.70 -26.70 24.87
N CYS A 82 -6.86 -25.76 25.24
CA CYS A 82 -5.43 -25.98 25.42
C CYS A 82 -5.05 -25.84 26.88
N ASN A 83 -4.26 -26.79 27.39
CA ASN A 83 -3.72 -26.76 28.75
C ASN A 83 -2.30 -27.31 28.78
N ARG A 84 -1.31 -26.44 28.92
CA ARG A 84 0.13 -26.75 28.98
C ARG A 84 0.59 -27.64 27.82
N ASN A 85 0.58 -28.96 28.03
CA ASN A 85 1.03 -30.01 27.10
C ASN A 85 -0.12 -30.88 26.58
N ARG A 86 -1.36 -30.39 26.67
CA ARG A 86 -2.55 -31.09 26.20
C ARG A 86 -3.42 -30.18 25.36
N VAL A 87 -3.92 -30.74 24.26
CA VAL A 87 -4.95 -30.13 23.42
C VAL A 87 -6.16 -31.05 23.44
N THR A 88 -7.30 -30.54 23.86
CA THR A 88 -8.57 -31.27 23.89
C THR A 88 -9.47 -30.71 22.81
N MET A 89 -9.86 -31.56 21.88
CA MET A 89 -10.79 -31.26 20.81
C MET A 89 -12.13 -31.93 21.12
N VAL A 90 -13.21 -31.15 21.07
CA VAL A 90 -14.59 -31.63 21.25
C VAL A 90 -15.29 -31.59 19.90
N LEU A 91 -16.01 -32.65 19.57
CA LEU A 91 -16.65 -32.83 18.27
C LEU A 91 -18.16 -33.01 18.40
N THR A 92 -18.90 -32.62 17.37
CA THR A 92 -20.34 -32.91 17.23
C THR A 92 -20.58 -34.38 16.88
N GLU A 93 -19.62 -35.03 16.22
CA GLU A 93 -19.65 -36.42 15.77
C GLU A 93 -18.30 -37.11 16.03
N PRO A 94 -18.26 -38.42 16.34
CA PRO A 94 -17.02 -39.15 16.51
C PRO A 94 -16.13 -39.07 15.26
N LEU A 95 -14.82 -38.90 15.44
CA LEU A 95 -13.89 -38.98 14.31
C LEU A 95 -13.90 -40.39 13.70
N PRO A 96 -13.85 -40.53 12.36
CA PRO A 96 -13.67 -41.82 11.72
C PRO A 96 -12.32 -42.41 12.16
N ASN A 97 -12.36 -43.48 12.95
CA ASN A 97 -11.17 -44.06 13.58
C ASN A 97 -10.15 -44.62 12.55
N THR A 98 -10.58 -44.79 11.30
CA THR A 98 -9.80 -45.42 10.21
C THR A 98 -8.67 -44.54 9.66
N ASN A 99 -8.73 -43.21 9.83
CA ASN A 99 -7.85 -42.30 9.10
C ASN A 99 -6.76 -41.63 9.97
N TRP A 100 -6.88 -41.68 11.30
CA TRP A 100 -5.87 -41.13 12.21
C TRP A 100 -4.94 -42.24 12.67
N LYS A 101 -3.71 -42.25 12.19
CA LYS A 101 -2.67 -43.16 12.71
C LYS A 101 -2.06 -42.59 13.98
N VAL A 102 -1.67 -43.45 14.92
CA VAL A 102 -0.86 -43.04 16.09
C VAL A 102 0.54 -42.70 15.59
N GLN A 103 0.74 -41.43 15.24
CA GLN A 103 2.01 -40.91 14.76
C GLN A 103 2.16 -39.46 15.18
N LYS A 104 3.42 -39.00 15.27
CA LYS A 104 3.74 -37.59 15.51
C LYS A 104 3.06 -36.73 14.45
N THR A 105 2.24 -35.77 14.87
CA THR A 105 1.43 -34.95 13.98
C THR A 105 1.55 -33.48 14.36
N LEU A 106 1.86 -32.62 13.39
CA LEU A 106 1.86 -31.17 13.58
C LEU A 106 0.41 -30.66 13.55
N LEU A 107 -0.07 -30.17 14.69
CA LEU A 107 -1.36 -29.51 14.83
C LEU A 107 -1.21 -28.03 14.49
N VAL A 108 -2.05 -27.54 13.57
CA VAL A 108 -2.26 -26.12 13.30
C VAL A 108 -3.59 -25.74 13.93
N ILE A 109 -3.57 -24.72 14.79
CA ILE A 109 -4.73 -24.30 15.59
C ILE A 109 -4.90 -22.79 15.46
N GLY A 110 -6.07 -22.35 15.01
CA GLY A 110 -6.46 -20.95 14.87
C GLY A 110 -6.38 -20.17 16.17
N SER A 111 -6.11 -18.87 16.04
CA SER A 111 -5.92 -17.96 17.16
C SER A 111 -7.12 -17.85 18.10
N GLN A 112 -8.33 -18.07 17.60
CA GLN A 112 -9.59 -18.02 18.36
C GLN A 112 -9.65 -19.01 19.54
N HIS A 113 -8.83 -20.06 19.54
CA HIS A 113 -8.85 -21.07 20.59
C HIS A 113 -7.87 -20.77 21.74
N GLY A 114 -7.08 -19.69 21.65
CA GLY A 114 -6.16 -19.29 22.72
C GLY A 114 -5.04 -20.31 22.99
N CYS A 115 -4.64 -21.08 21.99
CA CYS A 115 -3.66 -22.17 22.11
C CYS A 115 -2.21 -21.73 21.91
N GLY A 116 -1.97 -20.41 21.80
CA GLY A 116 -0.64 -19.84 21.60
C GLY A 116 0.27 -20.00 22.82
N THR A 117 1.49 -19.47 22.72
CA THR A 117 2.47 -19.56 23.82
C THR A 117 1.95 -18.84 25.05
N GLY A 118 1.85 -19.55 26.19
CA GLY A 118 1.30 -18.99 27.42
C GLY A 118 -0.22 -18.77 27.36
N ASN A 119 -0.94 -19.55 26.55
CA ASN A 119 -2.38 -19.39 26.27
C ASN A 119 -2.74 -18.06 25.58
N SER A 120 -1.83 -17.54 24.75
CA SER A 120 -2.08 -16.34 23.95
C SER A 120 -3.07 -16.61 22.81
N ALA A 121 -3.80 -15.57 22.39
CA ALA A 121 -4.69 -15.58 21.23
C ALA A 121 -3.90 -15.48 19.90
N GLU A 122 -2.91 -16.33 19.72
CA GLU A 122 -2.08 -16.45 18.52
C GLU A 122 -2.33 -17.80 17.84
N GLN A 123 -2.16 -17.87 16.51
CA GLN A 123 -2.19 -19.17 15.84
C GLN A 123 -1.08 -20.06 16.40
N ALA A 124 -1.42 -21.28 16.78
CA ALA A 124 -0.52 -22.20 17.42
C ALA A 124 -0.08 -23.32 16.47
N LEU A 125 1.22 -23.62 16.52
CA LEU A 125 1.81 -24.82 15.94
C LEU A 125 2.28 -25.70 17.09
N LEU A 126 1.67 -26.87 17.26
CA LEU A 126 1.97 -27.82 18.33
C LEU A 126 2.24 -29.20 17.75
N LEU A 127 3.24 -29.91 18.26
CA LEU A 127 3.47 -31.29 17.84
C LEU A 127 2.70 -32.23 18.78
N ALA A 128 1.68 -32.91 18.28
CA ALA A 128 1.08 -34.05 18.96
C ALA A 128 2.05 -35.23 18.93
N THR A 129 2.42 -35.75 20.10
CA THR A 129 3.26 -36.94 20.24
C THR A 129 2.44 -38.21 20.47
N ASP A 130 1.23 -38.06 21.01
CA ASP A 130 0.28 -39.11 21.30
C ASP A 130 -1.15 -38.54 21.30
N TRP A 131 -2.16 -39.38 21.10
CA TRP A 131 -3.57 -38.98 21.19
C TRP A 131 -4.48 -40.12 21.65
N LYS A 132 -5.59 -39.75 22.29
CA LYS A 132 -6.65 -40.67 22.72
C LYS A 132 -8.01 -40.18 22.23
N LEU A 133 -8.82 -41.08 21.71
CA LEU A 133 -10.21 -40.82 21.33
C LEU A 133 -11.15 -41.46 22.35
N ASP A 134 -12.00 -40.62 22.94
CA ASP A 134 -13.19 -41.04 23.65
C ASP A 134 -14.38 -40.89 22.68
N ALA A 135 -14.71 -41.99 21.99
CA ALA A 135 -15.77 -41.98 20.98
C ALA A 135 -17.16 -41.71 21.58
N GLN A 136 -17.39 -42.11 22.84
CA GLN A 136 -18.66 -41.91 23.54
C GLN A 136 -18.87 -40.42 23.85
N ARG A 137 -17.83 -39.75 24.35
CA ARG A 137 -17.88 -38.32 24.67
C ARG A 137 -17.57 -37.43 23.46
N LYS A 138 -17.17 -38.02 22.33
CA LYS A 138 -16.76 -37.32 21.10
C LYS A 138 -15.60 -36.35 21.36
N ILE A 139 -14.64 -36.80 22.18
CA ILE A 139 -13.48 -36.01 22.60
C ILE A 139 -12.21 -36.66 22.08
N VAL A 140 -11.30 -35.85 21.55
CA VAL A 140 -9.91 -36.25 21.30
C VAL A 140 -8.98 -35.44 22.18
N VAL A 141 -8.06 -36.14 22.86
CA VAL A 141 -7.04 -35.52 23.69
C VAL A 141 -5.68 -35.82 23.09
N PHE A 142 -4.98 -34.77 22.65
CA PHE A 142 -3.60 -34.83 22.17
C PHE A 142 -2.65 -34.49 23.31
N THR A 143 -1.58 -35.27 23.45
CA THR A 143 -0.40 -34.88 24.23
C THR A 143 0.55 -34.13 23.30
N THR A 144 0.92 -32.91 23.65
CA THR A 144 1.65 -31.99 22.77
C THR A 144 2.97 -31.50 23.34
N THR A 145 3.88 -31.12 22.44
CA THR A 145 5.15 -30.49 22.75
C THR A 145 5.48 -29.38 21.75
N ASN A 146 6.54 -28.61 22.03
CA ASN A 146 7.03 -27.58 21.12
C ASN A 146 7.63 -28.21 19.85
N PRO A 147 7.11 -27.90 18.65
CA PRO A 147 7.56 -28.55 17.41
C PRO A 147 9.01 -28.24 17.07
N LYS A 148 9.48 -27.01 17.29
CA LYS A 148 10.86 -26.59 17.01
C LYS A 148 11.86 -27.39 17.86
N LYS A 149 11.61 -27.52 19.16
CA LYS A 149 12.47 -28.30 20.08
C LYS A 149 12.44 -29.79 19.76
N ALA A 150 11.32 -30.30 19.25
CA ALA A 150 11.16 -31.71 18.88
C ALA A 150 11.70 -32.07 17.48
N GLY A 151 12.38 -31.14 16.78
CA GLY A 151 13.01 -31.39 15.48
C GLY A 151 12.05 -31.36 14.30
N VAL A 152 10.86 -30.75 14.43
CA VAL A 152 9.98 -30.51 13.28
C VAL A 152 10.64 -29.52 12.34
N THR A 153 10.70 -29.89 11.07
CA THR A 153 11.20 -29.05 9.97
C THR A 153 10.18 -29.04 8.85
N GLY A 154 10.32 -28.12 7.91
CA GLY A 154 9.38 -27.97 6.82
C GLY A 154 9.51 -26.65 6.11
N SER A 155 8.62 -26.43 5.15
CA SER A 155 8.43 -25.19 4.43
C SER A 155 7.04 -24.63 4.63
N PHE A 156 6.91 -23.34 4.38
CA PHE A 156 5.62 -22.67 4.29
C PHE A 156 5.59 -21.70 3.12
N GLU A 157 4.37 -21.42 2.70
CA GLU A 157 4.04 -20.35 1.76
C GLU A 157 2.82 -19.61 2.31
N ILE A 158 2.92 -18.28 2.38
CA ILE A 158 1.85 -17.38 2.75
C ILE A 158 1.60 -16.46 1.56
N LEU A 159 0.34 -16.29 1.21
CA LEU A 159 -0.15 -15.33 0.23
C LEU A 159 -1.19 -14.42 0.90
N ALA A 160 -1.09 -13.12 0.69
CA ALA A 160 -2.01 -12.13 1.24
C ALA A 160 -2.37 -11.08 0.19
N LEU A 161 -3.65 -10.71 0.18
CA LEU A 161 -4.28 -9.80 -0.78
C LEU A 161 -5.03 -8.70 -0.01
N PRO A 162 -4.35 -7.63 0.43
CA PRO A 162 -5.01 -6.54 1.13
C PRO A 162 -5.98 -5.81 0.21
N GLY A 163 -7.11 -5.39 0.79
CA GLY A 163 -8.25 -4.78 0.12
C GLY A 163 -8.42 -3.29 0.44
N VAL A 164 -9.50 -2.70 -0.08
CA VAL A 164 -10.05 -1.42 0.36
C VAL A 164 -11.32 -1.70 1.18
N GLU A 165 -11.42 -1.10 2.36
CA GLU A 165 -12.71 -0.96 3.06
C GLU A 165 -13.44 0.23 2.46
N SER A 166 -14.42 0.00 1.59
CA SER A 166 -15.22 1.10 1.04
C SER A 166 -16.03 1.75 2.16
N SER A 167 -15.67 2.98 2.52
CA SER A 167 -16.48 3.85 3.38
C SER A 167 -17.70 4.45 2.66
N GLN A 168 -17.89 4.13 1.38
CA GLN A 168 -19.08 4.47 0.60
C GLN A 168 -19.84 3.17 0.31
N GLY A 169 -21.09 3.12 0.79
CA GLY A 169 -21.95 1.93 0.79
C GLY A 169 -22.04 1.27 -0.58
N GLY A 170 -21.75 -0.03 -0.59
CA GLY A 170 -21.63 -0.84 -1.80
C GLY A 170 -20.45 -1.80 -1.64
N GLY A 171 -20.52 -2.64 -0.61
CA GLY A 171 -19.56 -3.74 -0.50
C GLY A 171 -19.72 -4.65 -1.71
N ILE A 172 -18.61 -5.09 -2.30
CA ILE A 172 -18.63 -6.23 -3.21
C ILE A 172 -19.19 -7.40 -2.41
N THR A 173 -20.41 -7.82 -2.71
CA THR A 173 -21.05 -8.97 -2.06
C THR A 173 -20.40 -10.24 -2.57
N ALA A 174 -20.45 -11.29 -1.74
CA ALA A 174 -19.93 -12.62 -2.08
C ALA A 174 -20.54 -13.21 -3.37
N ASP A 175 -21.66 -12.66 -3.82
CA ASP A 175 -22.44 -13.14 -4.97
C ASP A 175 -21.87 -12.74 -6.34
N ASP A 176 -20.97 -11.75 -6.41
CA ASP A 176 -20.38 -11.30 -7.69
C ASP A 176 -19.23 -12.19 -8.19
N ILE A 177 -18.79 -13.17 -7.38
CA ILE A 177 -17.82 -14.19 -7.78
C ILE A 177 -18.56 -15.51 -7.88
N SER A 178 -19.23 -15.69 -9.02
CA SER A 178 -19.88 -16.97 -9.37
C SER A 178 -18.95 -18.17 -9.11
N ASN A 179 -19.55 -19.27 -8.66
CA ASN A 179 -18.94 -20.55 -8.23
C ASN A 179 -17.90 -21.17 -9.21
N GLY A 180 -17.72 -20.63 -10.42
CA GLY A 180 -16.65 -21.02 -11.35
C GLY A 180 -15.26 -20.44 -11.04
N GLN A 181 -15.16 -19.32 -10.31
CA GLN A 181 -13.88 -18.62 -10.06
C GLN A 181 -13.19 -18.99 -8.74
N ALA A 182 -13.90 -19.63 -7.80
CA ALA A 182 -13.38 -20.12 -6.52
C ALA A 182 -12.32 -21.23 -6.68
N SER A 183 -12.23 -21.85 -7.87
CA SER A 183 -11.28 -22.91 -8.21
C SER A 183 -9.82 -22.43 -8.30
N THR A 184 -9.57 -21.11 -8.31
CA THR A 184 -8.21 -20.52 -8.46
C THR A 184 -7.57 -20.05 -7.14
N HIS A 185 -8.24 -20.22 -6.00
CA HIS A 185 -7.61 -19.93 -4.71
C HIS A 185 -6.39 -20.84 -4.51
N LEU A 186 -5.21 -20.21 -4.37
CA LEU A 186 -3.86 -20.79 -4.34
C LEU A 186 -3.55 -21.66 -3.10
N LEU A 187 -4.52 -22.47 -2.65
CA LEU A 187 -4.44 -23.37 -1.51
C LEU A 187 -5.33 -24.61 -1.72
N GLN A 188 -5.08 -25.38 -2.78
CA GLN A 188 -5.80 -26.63 -3.02
C GLN A 188 -5.10 -27.83 -2.37
N LYS A 189 -5.88 -28.71 -1.73
CA LYS A 189 -5.44 -30.03 -1.24
C LYS A 189 -5.74 -31.12 -2.29
N ARG A 190 -4.93 -31.14 -3.38
CA ARG A 190 -4.76 -32.13 -4.49
C ARG A 190 -5.93 -32.47 -5.46
N GLY A 191 -5.60 -32.41 -6.76
CA GLY A 191 -6.20 -33.21 -7.85
C GLY A 191 -5.85 -32.70 -9.26
N ARG A 192 -4.79 -33.25 -9.90
CA ARG A 192 -4.22 -32.92 -11.23
C ARG A 192 -3.60 -31.51 -11.41
N VAL A 193 -2.28 -31.53 -11.52
CA VAL A 193 -1.44 -30.40 -11.94
C VAL A 193 -1.63 -30.17 -13.44
N SER A 194 -2.47 -29.21 -13.80
CA SER A 194 -2.22 -28.40 -14.99
C SER A 194 -1.15 -27.39 -14.62
N LYS A 195 -0.12 -27.27 -15.46
CA LYS A 195 1.03 -26.39 -15.30
C LYS A 195 0.63 -24.96 -14.86
N PRO A 196 1.48 -24.27 -14.08
CA PRO A 196 1.19 -22.99 -13.48
C PRO A 196 1.11 -21.90 -14.57
N ASN A 197 -0.11 -21.56 -14.99
CA ASN A 197 -0.43 -20.18 -15.31
C ASN A 197 -1.03 -19.57 -14.04
N ALA A 198 -0.19 -19.41 -13.01
CA ALA A 198 -0.53 -18.69 -11.80
C ALA A 198 -0.65 -17.19 -12.14
N LYS A 199 -1.75 -16.81 -12.80
CA LYS A 199 -2.24 -15.44 -12.69
C LYS A 199 -2.76 -15.31 -11.28
N THR A 200 -1.90 -14.83 -10.39
CA THR A 200 -2.23 -14.37 -9.04
C THR A 200 -3.51 -13.55 -9.14
N VAL A 201 -4.62 -14.08 -8.62
CA VAL A 201 -5.89 -13.35 -8.62
C VAL A 201 -5.71 -12.14 -7.72
N GLY A 202 -5.77 -10.97 -8.32
CA GLY A 202 -5.73 -9.71 -7.61
C GLY A 202 -7.11 -9.25 -7.24
N ILE A 203 -7.28 -8.81 -6.01
CA ILE A 203 -8.42 -7.97 -5.70
C ILE A 203 -8.09 -6.59 -6.24
N ALA A 204 -8.85 -6.12 -7.22
CA ALA A 204 -8.73 -4.76 -7.71
C ALA A 204 -9.17 -3.78 -6.61
N LEU A 205 -8.27 -2.90 -6.22
CA LEU A 205 -8.44 -1.79 -5.33
C LEU A 205 -8.87 -0.59 -6.17
N ASN A 206 -10.17 -0.33 -6.19
CA ASN A 206 -10.72 0.88 -6.77
C ASN A 206 -10.69 1.97 -5.70
N LEU A 207 -9.87 2.98 -5.91
CA LEU A 207 -9.74 4.15 -5.05
C LEU A 207 -10.27 5.34 -5.83
N ASP A 208 -11.21 6.09 -5.27
CA ASP A 208 -11.61 7.41 -5.76
C ASP A 208 -11.61 8.36 -4.56
N LEU A 209 -10.51 9.09 -4.42
CA LEU A 209 -10.30 10.00 -3.29
C LEU A 209 -10.17 11.41 -3.83
N LYS A 210 -10.94 12.32 -3.24
CA LYS A 210 -10.95 13.73 -3.58
C LYS A 210 -10.80 14.56 -2.33
N ALA A 211 -9.94 15.57 -2.38
CA ALA A 211 -9.73 16.53 -1.32
C ALA A 211 -9.54 17.92 -1.91
N SER A 212 -9.82 18.94 -1.10
CA SER A 212 -9.62 20.33 -1.48
C SER A 212 -8.75 21.07 -0.46
N PRO A 213 -7.53 20.60 -0.14
CA PRO A 213 -6.71 21.23 0.87
C PRO A 213 -6.25 22.61 0.40
N SER A 214 -6.21 23.56 1.33
CA SER A 214 -5.58 24.86 1.13
C SER A 214 -4.76 25.24 2.34
N ILE A 215 -3.62 25.87 2.08
CA ILE A 215 -2.80 26.48 3.12
C ILE A 215 -2.66 27.96 2.82
N GLU A 216 -2.86 28.74 3.87
CA GLU A 216 -2.55 30.16 3.90
C GLU A 216 -1.25 30.36 4.69
N ILE A 217 -0.22 30.86 4.03
CA ILE A 217 1.03 31.30 4.65
C ILE A 217 0.98 32.83 4.70
N LYS A 218 1.14 33.39 5.90
CA LYS A 218 1.32 34.82 6.11
C LYS A 218 2.80 35.09 6.34
N PRO A 219 3.55 35.62 5.35
CA PRO A 219 4.93 36.02 5.58
C PRO A 219 4.93 37.18 6.58
N SER A 220 5.66 37.03 7.68
CA SER A 220 5.64 37.97 8.82
C SER A 220 6.12 39.38 8.46
N ASP A 221 6.90 39.53 7.39
CA ASP A 221 7.73 40.72 7.19
C ASP A 221 7.33 41.56 5.96
N ALA A 222 6.41 41.09 5.12
CA ALA A 222 6.14 41.70 3.80
C ALA A 222 4.70 42.20 3.58
N GLY A 223 3.77 41.97 4.52
CA GLY A 223 2.38 42.39 4.38
C GLY A 223 1.67 41.73 3.19
N GLY A 224 1.10 40.54 3.37
CA GLY A 224 0.34 39.86 2.32
C GLY A 224 0.00 38.42 2.66
N VAL A 225 -0.67 37.76 1.73
CA VAL A 225 -1.16 36.39 1.91
C VAL A 225 -0.68 35.52 0.75
N PHE A 226 -0.06 34.39 1.08
CA PHE A 226 0.28 33.33 0.13
C PHE A 226 -0.70 32.18 0.32
N ARG A 227 -1.59 31.99 -0.65
CA ARG A 227 -2.54 30.87 -0.65
C ARG A 227 -2.14 29.87 -1.71
N VAL A 228 -1.88 28.65 -1.27
CA VAL A 228 -1.78 27.49 -2.14
C VAL A 228 -2.89 26.55 -1.79
N GLY A 229 -3.80 26.43 -2.74
CA GLY A 229 -4.88 25.46 -2.69
C GLY A 229 -4.64 24.40 -3.76
N CYS A 230 -5.00 23.17 -3.44
CA CYS A 230 -5.45 22.26 -4.47
C CYS A 230 -6.94 22.08 -4.33
N ASN A 231 -7.71 22.48 -5.33
CA ASN A 231 -9.15 22.32 -5.32
C ASN A 231 -9.67 22.19 -6.76
N PRO A 232 -10.08 21.01 -7.23
CA PRO A 232 -9.95 19.72 -6.55
C PRO A 232 -8.59 19.04 -6.76
N CYS A 233 -8.14 18.31 -5.74
CA CYS A 233 -7.10 17.28 -5.85
C CYS A 233 -7.72 15.89 -5.69
N GLY A 234 -7.20 14.90 -6.39
CA GLY A 234 -7.61 13.53 -6.15
C GLY A 234 -6.82 12.49 -6.91
N ILE A 235 -7.10 11.25 -6.53
CA ILE A 235 -6.59 10.05 -7.18
C ILE A 235 -7.76 9.14 -7.50
N LYS A 236 -7.77 8.64 -8.73
CA LYS A 236 -8.55 7.50 -9.14
C LYS A 236 -7.59 6.39 -9.46
N ALA A 237 -7.66 5.27 -8.77
CA ALA A 237 -6.72 4.19 -8.99
C ALA A 237 -7.45 2.87 -9.03
N ARG A 238 -7.04 2.01 -9.96
CA ARG A 238 -7.39 0.60 -10.03
C ARG A 238 -6.12 -0.21 -9.88
N THR A 239 -5.78 -0.52 -8.64
CA THR A 239 -4.50 -1.19 -8.34
C THR A 239 -4.72 -2.54 -7.71
N LYS A 240 -3.66 -3.32 -7.60
CA LYS A 240 -3.66 -4.61 -6.93
C LYS A 240 -2.37 -4.71 -6.16
N LEU A 241 -2.48 -5.17 -4.92
CA LEU A 241 -1.33 -5.45 -4.08
C LEU A 241 -1.31 -6.93 -3.71
N VAL A 242 -0.18 -7.57 -3.97
CA VAL A 242 0.04 -8.98 -3.63
C VAL A 242 1.27 -9.10 -2.78
N PHE A 243 1.10 -9.67 -1.59
CA PHE A 243 2.20 -10.02 -0.71
C PHE A 243 2.35 -11.54 -0.65
N ARG A 244 3.59 -12.02 -0.82
CA ARG A 244 3.94 -13.43 -0.68
C ARG A 244 5.12 -13.57 0.26
N ALA A 245 5.05 -14.53 1.17
CA ALA A 245 6.17 -14.94 2.00
C ALA A 245 6.39 -16.45 1.89
N THR A 246 7.64 -16.87 1.70
CA THR A 246 8.01 -18.28 1.60
C THR A 246 9.23 -18.55 2.47
N GLY A 247 9.33 -19.76 3.03
CA GLY A 247 10.47 -20.05 3.88
C GLY A 247 10.45 -21.43 4.49
N ARG A 248 11.42 -21.66 5.38
CA ARG A 248 11.46 -22.84 6.25
C ARG A 248 10.79 -22.51 7.58
N LEU A 249 10.04 -23.46 8.14
CA LEU A 249 9.43 -23.29 9.46
C LEU A 249 10.48 -22.87 10.50
N PHE A 250 10.10 -21.92 11.37
CA PHE A 250 10.94 -21.40 12.46
C PHE A 250 12.22 -20.65 12.04
N LYS A 251 12.35 -20.26 10.77
CA LYS A 251 13.44 -19.43 10.24
C LYS A 251 12.89 -18.16 9.58
N LYS A 252 13.74 -17.15 9.42
CA LYS A 252 13.37 -15.90 8.73
C LYS A 252 12.92 -16.20 7.28
N PRO A 253 11.70 -15.79 6.88
CA PRO A 253 11.19 -15.96 5.52
C PRO A 253 11.91 -15.10 4.46
N LYS A 254 11.76 -15.53 3.21
CA LYS A 254 11.86 -14.68 2.03
C LYS A 254 10.49 -14.06 1.74
N TYR A 255 10.48 -12.90 1.11
CA TYR A 255 9.25 -12.21 0.70
C TYR A 255 9.34 -11.65 -0.71
N SER A 256 8.17 -11.44 -1.30
CA SER A 256 7.95 -10.62 -2.49
C SER A 256 6.66 -9.82 -2.34
N LEU A 257 6.71 -8.56 -2.77
CA LEU A 257 5.58 -7.64 -2.84
C LEU A 257 5.44 -7.18 -4.28
N THR A 258 4.25 -7.28 -4.86
CA THR A 258 3.93 -6.71 -6.16
C THR A 258 2.79 -5.71 -6.01
N TRP A 259 2.99 -4.50 -6.51
CA TRP A 259 1.95 -3.48 -6.66
C TRP A 259 1.83 -3.13 -8.13
N GLU A 260 0.65 -3.34 -8.70
CA GLU A 260 0.40 -3.14 -10.12
C GLU A 260 -0.97 -2.49 -10.37
N GLY A 261 -1.13 -1.81 -11.50
CA GLY A 261 -2.42 -1.34 -11.98
C GLY A 261 -2.38 0.00 -12.70
N ASP A 262 -3.47 0.74 -12.59
CA ASP A 262 -3.69 2.03 -13.22
C ASP A 262 -3.94 3.10 -12.15
N ILE A 263 -3.34 4.28 -12.32
CA ILE A 263 -3.48 5.42 -11.40
C ILE A 263 -3.68 6.68 -12.25
N ASP A 264 -4.85 7.29 -12.14
CA ASP A 264 -5.14 8.63 -12.61
C ASP A 264 -5.09 9.59 -11.42
N MET A 265 -4.34 10.68 -11.56
CA MET A 265 -4.27 11.75 -10.59
C MET A 265 -4.67 13.05 -11.25
N TYR A 266 -5.39 13.87 -10.50
CA TYR A 266 -5.80 15.19 -10.94
C TYR A 266 -5.58 16.18 -9.81
N ALA A 267 -5.11 17.36 -10.18
CA ALA A 267 -4.86 18.46 -9.26
C ALA A 267 -5.14 19.78 -9.97
N MET A 268 -6.11 20.53 -9.46
CA MET A 268 -6.31 21.92 -9.81
C MET A 268 -5.64 22.77 -8.73
N LEU A 269 -4.46 23.26 -9.05
CA LEU A 269 -3.67 24.10 -8.16
C LEU A 269 -4.09 25.55 -8.37
N SER A 270 -4.35 26.26 -7.28
CA SER A 270 -4.61 27.70 -7.30
C SER A 270 -3.56 28.41 -6.47
N PHE A 271 -2.91 29.39 -7.08
CA PHE A 271 -1.89 30.22 -6.47
C PHE A 271 -2.43 31.66 -6.41
N ASP A 272 -2.50 32.21 -5.20
CA ASP A 272 -2.78 33.63 -4.97
C ASP A 272 -1.65 34.18 -4.10
N ILE A 273 -0.77 34.95 -4.74
CA ILE A 273 0.49 35.40 -4.17
C ILE A 273 0.51 36.92 -4.21
N GLY A 274 0.43 37.55 -3.03
CA GLY A 274 0.39 39.00 -2.87
C GLY A 274 1.74 39.70 -2.64
N VAL A 275 2.86 38.97 -2.49
CA VAL A 275 4.14 39.52 -1.99
C VAL A 275 5.37 38.77 -2.49
N LYS A 276 6.54 39.42 -2.37
CA LYS A 276 7.88 38.81 -2.56
C LYS A 276 8.11 37.71 -1.53
N LEU A 277 8.49 36.52 -1.99
CA LEU A 277 8.81 35.33 -1.20
C LEU A 277 10.18 34.82 -1.58
N ASP A 278 11.13 34.91 -0.63
CA ASP A 278 12.38 34.17 -0.71
C ASP A 278 12.11 32.70 -0.42
N LYS A 279 12.78 31.85 -1.20
CA LYS A 279 12.61 30.40 -1.33
C LYS A 279 12.05 29.69 -0.09
N ARG A 280 10.86 29.06 -0.23
CA ARG A 280 10.25 28.28 0.86
C ARG A 280 9.73 26.94 0.38
N LEU A 281 10.16 25.87 1.05
CA LEU A 281 9.63 24.52 0.89
C LEU A 281 8.41 24.34 1.80
N VAL A 282 7.29 23.91 1.21
CA VAL A 282 6.04 23.62 1.92
C VAL A 282 5.59 22.21 1.55
N THR A 283 5.30 21.39 2.56
CA THR A 283 4.73 20.05 2.38
C THR A 283 3.36 20.00 3.03
N ILE A 284 2.37 19.56 2.26
CA ILE A 284 0.97 19.50 2.63
C ILE A 284 0.51 18.04 2.45
N PRO A 285 0.19 17.31 3.52
CA PRO A 285 -0.49 16.03 3.39
C PRO A 285 -1.91 16.31 2.86
N ILE A 286 -2.24 15.77 1.68
CA ILE A 286 -3.56 15.97 1.07
C ILE A 286 -4.55 14.96 1.68
N PHE A 287 -4.16 13.69 1.75
CA PHE A 287 -4.90 12.66 2.49
C PHE A 287 -3.99 11.47 2.81
N GLU A 288 -4.37 10.74 3.86
CA GLU A 288 -3.86 9.41 4.19
C GLU A 288 -5.03 8.44 4.13
N TYR A 289 -4.91 7.40 3.32
CA TYR A 289 -5.94 6.39 3.14
C TYR A 289 -5.41 5.01 3.55
N PRO A 290 -5.89 4.47 4.69
CA PRO A 290 -5.47 3.15 5.12
C PRO A 290 -6.03 2.11 4.14
N LEU A 291 -5.15 1.29 3.58
CA LEU A 291 -5.60 0.06 2.93
C LEU A 291 -5.86 -0.97 4.03
N THR A 292 -6.84 -1.86 3.83
CA THR A 292 -7.30 -2.82 4.82
C THR A 292 -6.09 -3.61 5.37
N PRO A 293 -5.68 -3.39 6.62
CA PRO A 293 -4.54 -4.10 7.18
C PRO A 293 -4.91 -5.57 7.35
N ILE A 294 -3.98 -6.45 6.98
CA ILE A 294 -4.11 -7.89 7.20
C ILE A 294 -3.39 -8.24 8.49
N TYR A 295 -4.15 -8.65 9.49
CA TYR A 295 -3.60 -9.13 10.76
C TYR A 295 -4.07 -10.55 11.09
N ILE A 296 -3.11 -11.47 11.12
CA ILE A 296 -3.24 -12.85 11.55
C ILE A 296 -2.30 -13.05 12.76
N PRO A 297 -2.86 -13.13 13.98
CA PRO A 297 -2.07 -13.21 15.21
C PRO A 297 -1.03 -14.34 15.19
N GLY A 298 0.24 -13.98 15.40
CA GLY A 298 1.38 -14.90 15.42
C GLY A 298 1.90 -15.34 14.05
N VAL A 299 1.23 -14.97 12.94
CA VAL A 299 1.54 -15.45 11.59
C VAL A 299 1.92 -14.32 10.64
N LEU A 300 1.08 -13.29 10.53
CA LEU A 300 1.22 -12.24 9.52
C LEU A 300 0.65 -10.92 10.04
N SER A 301 1.42 -9.83 9.88
CA SER A 301 0.90 -8.47 9.98
C SER A 301 1.33 -7.71 8.72
N ILE A 302 0.38 -7.17 7.96
CA ILE A 302 0.64 -6.30 6.81
C ILE A 302 -0.25 -5.07 6.95
N GLY A 303 0.34 -3.87 6.90
CA GLY A 303 -0.42 -2.63 6.84
C GLY A 303 0.06 -1.79 5.68
N PRO A 304 -0.63 -1.84 4.54
CA PRO A 304 -0.41 -0.87 3.48
C PRO A 304 -1.14 0.42 3.81
N GLU A 305 -0.51 1.56 3.55
CA GLU A 305 -1.12 2.88 3.70
C GLU A 305 -0.80 3.68 2.44
N LEU A 306 -1.84 4.18 1.77
CA LEU A 306 -1.66 5.10 0.66
C LEU A 306 -1.65 6.51 1.21
N VAL A 307 -0.56 7.23 0.96
CA VAL A 307 -0.37 8.61 1.39
C VAL A 307 -0.23 9.48 0.16
N PHE A 308 -0.89 10.62 0.15
CA PHE A 308 -0.74 11.60 -0.92
C PHE A 308 -0.22 12.91 -0.35
N GLU A 309 1.00 13.26 -0.75
CA GLU A 309 1.70 14.47 -0.29
C GLU A 309 1.83 15.45 -1.47
N PHE A 310 1.47 16.71 -1.22
CA PHE A 310 1.83 17.82 -2.10
C PHE A 310 3.05 18.53 -1.52
N THR A 311 4.07 18.70 -2.33
CA THR A 311 5.26 19.48 -1.96
C THR A 311 5.42 20.63 -2.94
N MET A 312 5.79 21.80 -2.46
CA MET A 312 6.06 22.96 -3.30
C MET A 312 7.30 23.67 -2.81
N ASP A 313 8.19 23.99 -3.75
CA ASP A 313 9.36 24.83 -3.61
C ASP A 313 9.16 26.06 -4.52
N ALA A 314 8.99 27.24 -3.92
CA ALA A 314 8.63 28.44 -4.65
C ALA A 314 9.65 29.55 -4.39
N THR A 315 10.09 30.21 -5.46
CA THR A 315 10.84 31.47 -5.43
C THR A 315 10.07 32.50 -6.22
N ILE A 316 9.59 33.56 -5.56
CA ILE A 316 8.66 34.52 -6.16
C ILE A 316 9.12 35.94 -5.87
N LEU A 317 9.31 36.74 -6.92
CA LEU A 317 9.76 38.12 -6.78
C LEU A 317 8.64 39.18 -6.86
N ALA A 318 7.37 38.77 -7.05
CA ALA A 318 6.24 39.70 -7.24
C ALA A 318 4.85 39.03 -7.10
N GLU A 319 3.77 39.79 -7.38
CA GLU A 319 2.38 39.35 -7.27
C GLU A 319 1.96 38.46 -8.44
N VAL A 320 1.48 37.25 -8.13
CA VAL A 320 1.03 36.26 -9.12
C VAL A 320 -0.31 35.67 -8.71
N ARG A 321 -1.26 35.68 -9.65
CA ARG A 321 -2.51 34.91 -9.56
C ARG A 321 -2.60 33.94 -10.73
N SER A 322 -2.52 32.66 -10.43
CA SER A 322 -2.57 31.61 -11.45
C SER A 322 -3.33 30.38 -10.97
N LYS A 323 -3.91 29.68 -11.94
CA LYS A 323 -4.50 28.37 -11.77
C LYS A 323 -3.84 27.42 -12.74
N ALA A 324 -3.44 26.25 -12.25
CA ALA A 324 -2.86 25.19 -13.04
C ALA A 324 -3.67 23.92 -12.84
N ASN A 325 -4.31 23.46 -13.91
CA ASN A 325 -4.94 22.16 -13.98
C ASN A 325 -3.89 21.17 -14.45
N LEU A 326 -3.67 20.13 -13.65
CA LEU A 326 -2.73 19.07 -13.94
C LEU A 326 -3.44 17.75 -13.79
N THR A 327 -3.42 16.96 -14.84
CA THR A 327 -3.81 15.58 -14.76
C THR A 327 -2.67 14.71 -15.24
N MET A 328 -2.55 13.56 -14.59
CA MET A 328 -1.50 12.62 -14.88
C MET A 328 -2.02 11.21 -14.69
N SER A 329 -1.74 10.37 -15.69
CA SER A 329 -2.21 8.99 -15.72
C SER A 329 -1.06 8.02 -15.89
N TYR A 330 -1.03 6.99 -15.05
CA TYR A 330 -0.20 5.80 -15.17
C TYR A 330 -1.08 4.64 -15.57
N SER A 331 -0.64 3.91 -16.59
CA SER A 331 -1.32 2.69 -17.02
C SER A 331 -0.39 1.51 -16.96
N ASN A 332 -0.91 0.37 -16.49
CA ASN A 332 -0.19 -0.90 -16.39
C ASN A 332 1.17 -0.77 -15.68
N PHE A 333 1.27 0.06 -14.63
CA PHE A 333 2.50 0.10 -13.85
C PHE A 333 2.63 -1.20 -13.06
N GLU A 334 3.86 -1.63 -12.84
CA GLU A 334 4.20 -2.78 -12.02
C GLU A 334 5.48 -2.46 -11.25
N THR A 335 5.40 -2.57 -9.92
CA THR A 335 6.57 -2.54 -9.05
C THR A 335 6.61 -3.80 -8.20
N SER A 336 7.72 -4.52 -8.30
CA SER A 336 8.00 -5.71 -7.49
C SER A 336 9.24 -5.48 -6.62
N ILE A 337 9.10 -5.72 -5.32
CA ILE A 337 10.22 -5.75 -4.37
C ILE A 337 10.33 -7.16 -3.81
N ALA A 338 11.53 -7.72 -3.84
CA ALA A 338 11.77 -9.06 -3.32
C ALA A 338 13.09 -9.16 -2.55
N SER A 339 13.11 -10.03 -1.54
CA SER A 339 14.26 -10.17 -0.62
C SER A 339 15.57 -10.64 -1.27
N ASN A 340 15.53 -11.35 -2.39
CA ASN A 340 16.70 -11.97 -3.04
C ASN A 340 16.57 -12.03 -4.57
N GLU A 341 15.67 -11.24 -5.14
CA GLU A 341 15.48 -11.15 -6.60
C GLU A 341 15.69 -9.70 -7.03
N LYS A 342 15.95 -9.49 -8.32
CA LYS A 342 16.02 -8.12 -8.83
C LYS A 342 14.63 -7.50 -8.75
N ASN A 343 14.54 -6.34 -8.11
CA ASN A 343 13.32 -5.56 -8.15
C ASN A 343 12.97 -5.23 -9.61
N THR A 344 11.68 -5.28 -9.93
CA THR A 344 11.18 -4.94 -11.26
C THR A 344 10.33 -3.68 -11.17
N TYR A 345 10.52 -2.78 -12.13
CA TYR A 345 9.78 -1.53 -12.25
C TYR A 345 9.43 -1.33 -13.73
N ARG A 346 8.15 -1.31 -14.06
CA ARG A 346 7.63 -1.17 -15.44
C ARG A 346 6.35 -0.33 -15.47
N GLY A 347 6.00 0.18 -16.65
CA GLY A 347 4.77 0.96 -16.86
C GLY A 347 4.73 2.32 -16.17
N PHE A 348 5.88 2.81 -15.68
CA PHE A 348 6.04 4.16 -15.15
C PHE A 348 6.23 5.17 -16.29
N ASN A 349 5.29 5.24 -17.22
CA ASN A 349 5.29 6.19 -18.34
C ASN A 349 4.03 7.07 -18.23
N PRO A 350 4.06 8.12 -17.40
CA PRO A 350 2.91 8.98 -17.21
C PRO A 350 2.51 9.71 -18.50
N VAL A 351 1.21 9.81 -18.73
CA VAL A 351 0.63 10.76 -19.69
C VAL A 351 0.24 12.01 -18.91
N TYR A 352 0.74 13.17 -19.35
CA TYR A 352 0.48 14.46 -18.72
C TYR A 352 -0.42 15.30 -19.60
N THR A 353 -1.38 15.98 -18.98
CA THR A 353 -2.06 17.12 -19.59
C THR A 353 -2.12 18.27 -18.60
N SER A 354 -1.76 19.47 -19.08
CA SER A 354 -1.78 20.68 -18.26
C SER A 354 -2.52 21.80 -18.97
N ASN A 355 -3.31 22.55 -18.22
CA ASN A 355 -3.82 23.85 -18.65
C ASN A 355 -3.49 24.89 -17.58
N VAL A 356 -2.89 26.00 -17.97
CA VAL A 356 -2.49 27.07 -17.05
C VAL A 356 -3.20 28.36 -17.46
N GLU A 357 -3.92 28.95 -16.51
CA GLU A 357 -4.59 30.24 -16.64
C GLU A 357 -3.93 31.22 -15.66
N ALA A 358 -3.57 32.41 -16.15
CA ALA A 358 -2.95 33.45 -15.34
C ALA A 358 -3.66 34.79 -15.55
N ASP A 359 -4.14 35.39 -14.47
CA ASP A 359 -4.94 36.62 -14.50
C ASP A 359 -4.07 37.88 -14.32
N LYS A 360 -2.91 37.75 -13.65
CA LYS A 360 -1.98 38.85 -13.38
C LYS A 360 -0.56 38.29 -13.20
N LEU A 361 0.38 38.79 -14.01
CA LEU A 361 1.78 38.40 -14.02
C LEU A 361 2.66 39.65 -14.03
N ILE A 362 3.46 39.80 -12.98
CA ILE A 362 4.49 40.85 -12.88
C ILE A 362 5.74 40.14 -12.36
N ALA A 363 6.87 40.24 -13.08
CA ALA A 363 8.21 39.72 -12.76
C ALA A 363 8.46 38.19 -12.68
N GLU A 364 9.76 37.85 -12.65
CA GLU A 364 10.34 36.50 -12.67
C GLU A 364 9.81 35.62 -11.53
N THR A 365 9.30 34.44 -11.89
CA THR A 365 8.72 33.49 -10.94
C THR A 365 9.12 32.07 -11.30
N ARG A 366 9.66 31.35 -10.32
CA ARG A 366 9.92 29.91 -10.44
C ARG A 366 9.15 29.16 -9.38
N LEU A 367 8.17 28.37 -9.82
CA LEU A 367 7.39 27.48 -8.97
C LEU A 367 7.75 26.05 -9.33
N GLU A 368 8.27 25.29 -8.38
CA GLU A 368 8.39 23.84 -8.51
C GLU A 368 7.44 23.19 -7.53
N PHE A 369 6.62 22.25 -7.99
CA PHE A 369 5.77 21.48 -7.10
C PHE A 369 5.76 20.01 -7.50
N ALA A 370 5.32 19.19 -6.56
CA ALA A 370 5.35 17.76 -6.66
C ALA A 370 4.11 17.17 -6.01
N LEU A 371 3.42 16.32 -6.77
CA LEU A 371 2.36 15.45 -6.25
C LEU A 371 2.96 14.06 -6.11
N LYS A 372 3.02 13.58 -4.86
CA LYS A 372 3.71 12.35 -4.51
C LYS A 372 2.73 11.34 -3.91
N PRO A 373 2.11 10.46 -4.71
CA PRO A 373 1.52 9.25 -4.16
C PRO A 373 2.64 8.38 -3.57
N LYS A 374 2.46 7.98 -2.32
CA LYS A 374 3.39 7.18 -1.54
C LYS A 374 2.63 5.98 -0.96
N LEU A 375 2.95 4.78 -1.44
CA LEU A 375 2.53 3.54 -0.81
C LEU A 375 3.53 3.21 0.30
N ARG A 376 3.10 3.31 1.56
CA ARG A 376 3.85 2.84 2.73
C ARG A 376 3.42 1.42 3.05
N LEU A 377 4.38 0.56 3.35
CA LEU A 377 4.12 -0.83 3.70
C LEU A 377 5.03 -1.29 4.83
N ALA A 378 4.41 -1.94 5.82
CA ALA A 378 5.12 -2.83 6.73
C ALA A 378 4.59 -4.24 6.66
N ALA A 379 5.50 -5.20 6.77
CA ALA A 379 5.17 -6.62 6.89
C ALA A 379 6.01 -7.33 7.97
N GLU A 380 5.32 -8.10 8.81
CA GLU A 380 5.86 -9.03 9.82
C GLU A 380 5.32 -10.43 9.55
N VAL A 381 6.16 -11.47 9.55
CA VAL A 381 5.75 -12.88 9.37
C VAL A 381 6.37 -13.74 10.45
N PHE A 382 5.56 -14.54 11.16
CA PHE A 382 6.00 -15.35 12.30
C PHE A 382 6.89 -14.58 13.29
N LYS A 383 6.54 -13.33 13.59
CA LYS A 383 7.30 -12.39 14.45
C LYS A 383 8.68 -11.98 13.91
N PHE A 384 8.98 -12.29 12.64
CA PHE A 384 10.13 -11.74 11.94
C PHE A 384 9.73 -10.47 11.19
N ASP A 385 10.40 -9.37 11.51
CA ASP A 385 10.32 -8.12 10.76
C ASP A 385 10.91 -8.35 9.36
N LEU A 386 10.08 -8.22 8.32
CA LEU A 386 10.48 -8.54 6.95
C LEU A 386 10.75 -7.32 6.10
N LEU A 387 9.86 -6.33 6.16
CA LEU A 387 9.84 -5.25 5.19
C LEU A 387 9.29 -3.99 5.85
N GLU A 388 10.09 -2.94 5.86
CA GLU A 388 9.62 -1.57 6.01
C GLU A 388 10.00 -0.86 4.72
N THR A 389 9.00 -0.50 3.92
CA THR A 389 9.29 0.20 2.68
C THR A 389 8.25 1.25 2.40
N SER A 390 8.68 2.26 1.66
CA SER A 390 7.74 3.10 0.96
C SER A 390 8.15 3.23 -0.50
N LEU A 391 7.15 3.17 -1.36
CA LEU A 391 7.28 3.42 -2.78
C LEU A 391 6.54 4.72 -3.05
N SER A 392 7.28 5.74 -3.45
CA SER A 392 6.68 7.01 -3.86
C SER A 392 6.94 7.27 -5.32
N ILE A 393 5.89 7.64 -6.04
CA ILE A 393 6.05 8.19 -7.38
C ILE A 393 6.14 9.70 -7.18
N ALA A 394 7.34 10.25 -7.33
CA ALA A 394 7.57 11.67 -7.16
C ALA A 394 7.46 12.35 -8.52
N ASN A 395 6.36 13.04 -8.74
CA ASN A 395 6.23 13.92 -9.90
C ASN A 395 6.85 15.26 -9.56
N LYS A 396 7.56 15.84 -10.51
CA LYS A 396 8.12 17.17 -10.38
C LYS A 396 7.60 18.00 -11.54
N VAL A 397 6.81 19.02 -11.24
CA VAL A 397 6.36 20.00 -12.21
C VAL A 397 7.02 21.32 -11.86
N GLY A 398 7.81 21.85 -12.78
CA GLY A 398 8.31 23.21 -12.75
C GLY A 398 7.44 24.09 -13.62
N ILE A 399 7.05 25.26 -13.11
CA ILE A 399 6.51 26.34 -13.90
C ILE A 399 7.52 27.48 -13.81
N ASN A 400 8.06 27.86 -14.96
CA ASN A 400 8.96 28.99 -15.08
C ASN A 400 8.25 30.12 -15.82
N PHE A 401 8.30 31.30 -15.23
CA PHE A 401 7.87 32.53 -15.86
C PHE A 401 9.08 33.44 -15.99
N ASP A 402 9.55 33.61 -17.23
CA ASP A 402 10.66 34.49 -17.55
C ASP A 402 10.14 35.71 -18.32
N ILE A 403 10.54 36.90 -17.89
CA ILE A 403 10.26 38.15 -18.60
C ILE A 403 11.52 38.55 -19.34
N GLN A 404 11.56 38.25 -20.63
CA GLN A 404 12.62 38.76 -21.50
C GLN A 404 12.32 40.21 -21.84
N LYS A 405 12.98 41.12 -21.13
CA LYS A 405 13.12 42.50 -21.58
C LYS A 405 14.24 42.53 -22.61
N ASP A 406 14.00 43.12 -23.77
CA ASP A 406 15.08 43.47 -24.70
C ASP A 406 15.89 44.61 -24.07
N ILE A 407 17.00 44.27 -23.41
CA ILE A 407 17.87 45.17 -22.64
C ILE A 407 19.06 45.58 -23.52
N SER A 408 18.79 46.15 -24.69
CA SER A 408 19.85 46.73 -25.52
C SER A 408 20.22 48.18 -25.15
N ASN A 409 19.53 48.83 -24.20
CA ASN A 409 19.90 50.17 -23.71
C ASN A 409 19.37 50.46 -22.29
N LEU A 410 20.16 50.18 -21.24
CA LEU A 410 19.80 50.46 -19.85
C LEU A 410 20.91 51.20 -19.11
N GLU A 411 21.06 52.49 -19.40
CA GLU A 411 21.73 53.43 -18.48
C GLU A 411 20.79 54.48 -17.88
N ASN A 412 19.54 54.63 -18.32
CA ASN A 412 18.68 55.71 -17.83
C ASN A 412 17.21 55.32 -17.68
N ILE A 413 16.81 54.64 -16.60
CA ILE A 413 15.38 54.57 -16.22
C ILE A 413 15.21 54.72 -14.71
N LYS A 414 15.02 55.97 -14.27
CA LYS A 414 14.46 56.34 -12.95
C LYS A 414 12.94 56.54 -12.97
N ARG A 415 12.22 56.16 -14.04
CA ARG A 415 10.75 56.30 -14.14
C ARG A 415 10.12 55.14 -14.90
N LEU A 416 9.21 54.42 -14.25
CA LEU A 416 8.43 53.33 -14.86
C LEU A 416 7.53 53.80 -16.03
N ASP A 417 7.31 55.11 -16.20
CA ASP A 417 6.45 55.66 -17.26
C ASP A 417 7.08 55.63 -18.66
N SER A 418 8.40 55.48 -18.76
CA SER A 418 9.14 55.48 -20.03
C SER A 418 9.67 54.10 -20.46
N GLY A 419 9.15 53.02 -19.88
CA GLY A 419 9.50 51.64 -20.27
C GLY A 419 9.10 51.30 -21.71
N PRO A 420 9.69 50.24 -22.31
CA PRO A 420 9.40 49.79 -23.66
C PRO A 420 7.89 49.57 -23.89
N ALA A 421 7.44 49.78 -25.12
CA ALA A 421 6.01 49.72 -25.49
C ALA A 421 5.41 48.31 -25.34
N SER A 422 6.26 47.30 -25.32
CA SER A 422 5.91 45.90 -25.13
C SER A 422 7.02 45.14 -24.38
N PHE A 423 6.64 44.04 -23.71
CA PHE A 423 7.59 43.07 -23.17
C PHE A 423 7.08 41.65 -23.40
N ASP A 424 8.01 40.71 -23.59
CA ASP A 424 7.68 39.30 -23.80
C ASP A 424 7.77 38.54 -22.49
N VAL A 425 6.78 37.67 -22.27
CA VAL A 425 6.71 36.74 -21.15
C VAL A 425 6.72 35.33 -21.71
N ASN A 426 7.74 34.55 -21.35
CA ASN A 426 7.80 33.13 -21.63
C ASN A 426 7.26 32.37 -20.41
N LEU A 427 6.21 31.59 -20.63
CA LEU A 427 5.70 30.61 -19.68
C LEU A 427 6.12 29.23 -20.16
N SER A 428 6.95 28.53 -19.38
CA SER A 428 7.24 27.11 -19.60
C SER A 428 6.75 26.25 -18.44
N VAL A 429 6.21 25.08 -18.77
CA VAL A 429 5.86 24.03 -17.82
C VAL A 429 6.71 22.82 -18.13
N ASP A 430 7.57 22.49 -17.19
CA ASP A 430 8.50 21.39 -17.20
C ASP A 430 7.98 20.28 -16.31
N VAL A 431 7.95 19.04 -16.79
CA VAL A 431 7.51 17.90 -15.98
C VAL A 431 8.55 16.79 -16.02
N GLY A 432 8.99 16.36 -14.86
CA GLY A 432 9.83 15.19 -14.63
C GLY A 432 9.21 14.26 -13.61
N MET A 433 9.76 13.06 -13.49
CA MET A 433 9.26 12.08 -12.54
C MET A 433 10.37 11.15 -12.08
N SER A 434 10.39 10.84 -10.79
CA SER A 434 11.14 9.71 -10.26
C SER A 434 10.24 8.70 -9.56
N LEU A 435 10.63 7.43 -9.62
CA LEU A 435 10.18 6.41 -8.69
C LEU A 435 11.23 6.33 -7.58
N ASP A 436 10.84 6.74 -6.39
CA ASP A 436 11.70 6.72 -5.22
C ASP A 436 11.26 5.56 -4.31
N GLY A 437 12.24 4.76 -3.90
CA GLY A 437 12.05 3.67 -2.95
C GLY A 437 12.79 3.96 -1.66
N GLU A 438 12.06 3.94 -0.55
CA GLU A 438 12.65 3.89 0.79
C GLU A 438 12.59 2.44 1.27
N ILE A 439 13.74 1.85 1.62
CA ILE A 439 13.82 0.49 2.15
C ILE A 439 14.58 0.55 3.47
N PHE A 440 13.94 0.17 4.58
CA PHE A 440 14.50 0.26 5.94
C PHE A 440 15.07 1.64 6.30
N GLY A 441 14.42 2.71 5.85
CA GLY A 441 14.85 4.09 6.07
C GLY A 441 15.92 4.62 5.10
N PHE A 442 16.41 3.80 4.17
CA PHE A 442 17.32 4.23 3.12
C PHE A 442 16.53 4.60 1.86
N SER A 443 16.57 5.87 1.47
CA SER A 443 15.94 6.35 0.24
C SER A 443 16.87 6.18 -0.96
N LYS A 444 16.33 5.69 -2.08
CA LYS A 444 17.02 5.54 -3.35
C LYS A 444 16.08 5.86 -4.51
N VAL A 445 16.56 6.63 -5.48
CA VAL A 445 15.88 6.77 -6.77
C VAL A 445 16.02 5.46 -7.53
N LEU A 446 14.89 4.79 -7.77
CA LEU A 446 14.81 3.49 -8.43
C LEU A 446 14.67 3.65 -9.95
N TYR A 447 13.96 4.68 -10.38
CA TYR A 447 13.74 5.03 -11.79
C TYR A 447 13.58 6.55 -11.92
N ASN A 448 14.02 7.13 -13.03
CA ASN A 448 13.89 8.56 -13.27
C ASN A 448 13.59 8.81 -14.74
N ILE A 449 12.61 9.66 -15.00
CA ILE A 449 12.33 10.26 -16.30
C ILE A 449 12.81 11.70 -16.22
N PHE A 450 13.74 12.05 -17.10
CA PHE A 450 14.25 13.40 -17.22
C PHE A 450 13.12 14.38 -17.46
N THR A 451 13.25 15.56 -16.85
CA THR A 451 12.33 16.66 -17.01
C THR A 451 12.16 17.03 -18.49
N LYS A 452 10.90 17.15 -18.93
CA LYS A 452 10.53 17.54 -20.29
C LYS A 452 9.56 18.73 -20.24
N THR A 453 9.81 19.74 -21.06
CA THR A 453 8.88 20.84 -21.28
C THR A 453 7.65 20.32 -22.03
N ILE A 454 6.47 20.42 -21.41
CA ILE A 454 5.19 19.98 -22.00
C ILE A 454 4.34 21.13 -22.50
N PHE A 455 4.64 22.34 -22.05
CA PHE A 455 3.99 23.57 -22.48
C PHE A 455 5.03 24.67 -22.48
N GLU A 456 5.10 25.43 -23.57
CA GLU A 456 5.85 26.67 -23.66
C GLU A 456 5.02 27.67 -24.44
N ARG A 457 4.85 28.88 -23.90
CA ARG A 457 4.10 29.94 -24.58
C ARG A 457 4.70 31.29 -24.32
N ARG A 458 4.84 32.06 -25.40
CA ARG A 458 5.28 33.45 -25.38
C ARG A 458 4.06 34.37 -25.45
N TYR A 459 4.03 35.35 -24.57
CA TYR A 459 3.01 36.40 -24.54
C TYR A 459 3.69 37.75 -24.73
N THR A 460 3.23 38.56 -25.67
CA THR A 460 3.68 39.94 -25.81
C THR A 460 2.67 40.86 -25.15
N ILE A 461 3.10 41.59 -24.13
CA ILE A 461 2.25 42.52 -23.37
C ILE A 461 2.55 43.94 -23.83
N ASN A 462 1.57 44.60 -24.47
CA ASN A 462 1.68 45.98 -24.91
C ASN A 462 1.17 46.98 -23.84
N LYS A 463 1.62 48.24 -23.90
CA LYS A 463 1.21 49.35 -23.01
C LYS A 463 -0.32 49.51 -22.83
N ASN A 464 -1.13 49.00 -23.77
CA ASN A 464 -2.59 49.04 -23.70
C ASN A 464 -3.25 47.85 -22.95
N LYS A 465 -2.50 47.08 -22.15
CA LYS A 465 -3.00 45.96 -21.31
C LYS A 465 -3.74 44.84 -22.08
N THR A 466 -3.57 44.74 -23.39
CA THR A 466 -4.13 43.65 -24.20
C THR A 466 -3.09 42.55 -24.39
N LEU A 467 -3.40 41.35 -23.89
CA LEU A 467 -2.65 40.12 -24.16
C LEU A 467 -2.91 39.70 -25.62
N ALA A 468 -1.93 39.91 -26.50
CA ALA A 468 -1.96 39.34 -27.84
C ALA A 468 -1.27 37.98 -27.79
N THR A 469 -2.00 36.92 -28.12
CA THR A 469 -1.42 35.57 -28.26
C THR A 469 -0.81 35.45 -29.65
N THR A 470 0.51 35.34 -29.75
CA THR A 470 1.15 34.87 -30.98
C THR A 470 0.87 33.38 -31.15
N GLY A 471 0.59 32.96 -32.39
CA GLY A 471 0.12 31.61 -32.76
C GLY A 471 1.11 30.47 -32.45
N PRO A 472 0.73 29.22 -32.79
CA PRO A 472 1.37 27.98 -32.32
C PRO A 472 2.85 27.83 -32.69
#